data_AF-C0FQH0-F1
#
_entry.id   AF-C0FQH0-F1
#
_cell.length_a   1.000
_cell.length_b   1.000
_cell.length_c   1.000
_cell.angle_alpha   90.00
_cell.angle_beta   90.00
_cell.angle_gamma   90.00
#
_symmetry.space_group_name_H-M   'P 1'
#
loop_
_entity.id
_entity.type
_entity.pdbx_description
1 polymer ?
#
loop_
_entity_poly.entity_id
_entity_poly.type
_entity_poly.pdbx_seq_one_letter_code
_entity_poly.pdbx_strand_id
1 'polypeptide(L)' 'MEETNMEKNIDIAENDAKQYIVVKIGSEQYGIDISYIDNIVRMQKITRVPKIQTYFKGVINLRGEIVPVMSVRKKNESG' A
#
# COMPACT_ATOMS: atom_id res chain seq x y z
N MET A 1 -18.78 -55.12 -9.38
CA MET A 1 -19.83 -54.32 -8.72
C MET A 1 -19.11 -53.12 -8.15
N GLU A 2 -19.30 -52.00 -8.84
CA GLU A 2 -18.79 -50.68 -8.47
C GLU A 2 -19.40 -50.26 -7.14
N GLU A 3 -18.65 -49.51 -6.34
CA GLU A 3 -19.14 -48.27 -5.73
C GLU A 3 -17.94 -47.43 -5.27
N THR A 4 -17.37 -46.79 -6.29
CA THR A 4 -16.82 -45.42 -6.39
C THR A 4 -16.34 -44.69 -5.13
N ASN A 5 -15.03 -44.42 -5.16
CA ASN A 5 -14.28 -43.28 -4.61
C ASN A 5 -15.13 -42.07 -4.17
N MET A 6 -14.97 -41.68 -2.91
CA MET A 6 -15.20 -40.31 -2.46
C MET A 6 -13.85 -39.66 -2.12
N GLU A 7 -13.09 -39.34 -3.16
CA GLU A 7 -12.07 -38.30 -3.03
C GLU A 7 -12.82 -37.02 -2.67
N LYS A 8 -12.65 -36.57 -1.42
CA LYS A 8 -13.03 -35.21 -1.04
C LYS A 8 -12.11 -34.27 -1.81
N ASN A 9 -12.51 -33.92 -3.04
CA ASN A 9 -12.14 -32.65 -3.63
C ASN A 9 -12.73 -31.58 -2.71
N ILE A 10 -11.91 -31.16 -1.74
CA ILE A 10 -12.07 -29.85 -1.16
C ILE A 10 -11.76 -28.93 -2.34
N ASP A 11 -12.80 -28.54 -3.08
CA ASP A 11 -12.75 -27.37 -3.93
C ASP A 11 -12.34 -26.25 -2.99
N ILE A 12 -11.05 -25.98 -2.93
CA ILE A 12 -10.54 -24.72 -2.39
C ILE A 12 -11.06 -23.72 -3.41
N ALA A 13 -12.29 -23.24 -3.19
CA ALA A 13 -12.77 -22.06 -3.86
C ALA A 13 -11.64 -21.05 -3.67
N GLU A 14 -10.98 -20.69 -4.78
CA GLU A 14 -10.00 -19.64 -4.81
C GLU A 14 -10.72 -18.41 -4.25
N ASN A 15 -10.54 -18.18 -2.97
CA ASN A 15 -11.02 -16.99 -2.32
C ASN A 15 -10.14 -15.88 -2.89
N ASP A 16 -10.63 -15.25 -3.95
CA ASP A 16 -10.08 -14.02 -4.53
C ASP A 16 -10.34 -12.84 -3.58
N ALA A 17 -10.02 -13.06 -2.30
CA ALA A 17 -10.25 -12.14 -1.21
C ALA A 17 -9.20 -11.03 -1.33
N LYS A 18 -9.63 -9.88 -1.83
CA LYS A 18 -8.78 -8.69 -1.92
C LYS A 18 -8.29 -8.30 -0.52
N GLN A 19 -6.98 -8.18 -0.39
CA GLN A 19 -6.32 -7.79 0.85
C GLN A 19 -5.98 -6.30 0.82
N TYR A 20 -6.20 -5.64 1.96
CA TYR A 20 -5.98 -4.20 2.10
C TYR A 20 -5.13 -3.91 3.33
N ILE A 21 -4.27 -2.90 3.22
CA ILE A 21 -3.63 -2.27 4.36
C ILE A 21 -4.46 -1.07 4.79
N VAL A 22 -4.87 -1.06 6.04
CA VAL A 22 -5.67 0.04 6.62
C VAL A 22 -4.74 1.00 7.34
N VAL A 23 -4.76 2.26 6.91
CA VAL A 23 -4.00 3.36 7.51
C VAL A 23 -4.92 4.48 7.96
N LYS A 24 -4.53 5.19 9.02
CA LYS A 24 -5.24 6.38 9.49
C LYS A 24 -4.57 7.65 8.96
N ILE A 25 -5.34 8.52 8.32
CA ILE A 25 -4.88 9.82 7.83
C ILE A 25 -5.77 10.90 8.46
N GLY A 26 -5.19 11.70 9.36
CA GLY A 26 -6.00 12.64 10.15
C GLY A 26 -6.98 11.88 11.04
N SER A 27 -8.28 12.13 10.85
CA SER A 27 -9.38 11.45 11.57
C SER A 27 -9.97 10.25 10.81
N GLU A 28 -9.59 10.03 9.56
CA GLU A 28 -10.22 9.05 8.67
C GLU A 28 -9.34 7.80 8.46
N GLN A 29 -9.99 6.68 8.14
CA GLN A 29 -9.33 5.42 7.77
C GLN A 29 -9.42 5.20 6.27
N TYR A 30 -8.31 4.77 5.68
CA TYR A 30 -8.18 4.47 4.26
C TYR A 30 -7.65 3.05 4.08
N GLY A 31 -8.23 2.31 3.13
CA GLY A 31 -7.73 1.01 2.69
C GLY A 31 -6.93 1.15 1.41
N ILE A 32 -5.70 0.64 1.40
CA ILE A 32 -4.86 0.55 0.21
C ILE A 32 -4.76 -0.91 -0.18
N ASP A 33 -5.13 -1.26 -1.40
CA ASP A 33 -4.99 -2.63 -1.91
C ASP A 33 -3.52 -3.04 -1.85
N ILE A 34 -3.25 -4.20 -1.25
CA ILE A 34 -1.89 -4.67 -1.00
C ILE A 34 -1.09 -4.85 -2.30
N SER A 35 -1.77 -5.09 -3.42
CA SER A 35 -1.14 -5.19 -4.74
C SER A 35 -0.44 -3.90 -5.21
N TYR A 36 -0.81 -2.74 -4.66
CA TYR A 36 -0.14 -1.46 -4.93
C TYR A 36 1.01 -1.14 -3.98
N ILE A 37 1.31 -2.02 -3.01
CA ILE A 37 2.27 -1.76 -1.95
C ILE A 37 3.54 -2.55 -2.21
N ASP A 38 4.61 -1.82 -2.56
CA ASP A 38 5.93 -2.40 -2.75
C ASP A 38 6.68 -2.57 -1.42
N ASN A 39 6.72 -1.51 -0.60
CA ASN A 39 7.49 -1.51 0.66
C ASN A 39 6.79 -0.69 1.77
N ILE A 40 6.82 -1.20 3.00
CA ILE A 40 6.42 -0.46 4.20
C ILE A 40 7.68 -0.10 4.98
N VAL A 41 8.01 1.19 5.00
CA VAL A 41 9.23 1.70 5.63
C VAL A 41 8.89 2.68 6.75
N ARG A 42 9.75 2.75 7.77
CA ARG A 42 9.66 3.81 8.78
C ARG A 42 10.04 5.15 8.17
N MET A 43 9.50 6.23 8.71
CA MET A 43 9.83 7.58 8.27
C MET A 43 11.34 7.83 8.42
N GLN A 44 11.96 8.28 7.34
CA GLN A 44 13.36 8.68 7.30
C GLN A 44 13.50 10.20 7.22
N LYS A 45 14.72 10.71 7.37
CA LYS A 45 15.01 12.13 7.16
C LYS A 45 14.73 12.50 5.70
N ILE A 46 13.82 13.44 5.49
CA ILE A 46 13.47 13.94 4.16
C ILE A 46 14.42 15.09 3.78
N THR A 47 15.04 14.97 2.61
CA THR A 47 15.82 16.04 1.99
C THR A 47 14.88 16.92 1.17
N ARG A 48 14.78 18.20 1.54
CA ARG A 48 13.90 19.17 0.87
C ARG A 48 14.40 19.48 -0.53
N VAL A 49 13.48 19.47 -1.51
CA VAL A 49 13.75 19.91 -2.88
C VAL A 49 13.14 21.31 -3.11
N PRO A 50 13.89 22.31 -3.59
CA PRO A 50 13.36 23.64 -3.88
C PRO A 50 12.33 23.63 -5.01
N LYS A 51 11.43 24.63 -5.03
CA LYS A 51 10.46 24.89 -6.12
C LYS A 51 9.49 23.73 -6.43
N ILE A 52 9.19 22.86 -5.46
CA ILE A 52 8.20 21.79 -5.60
C ILE A 52 6.83 22.21 -5.06
N GLN A 53 5.79 21.51 -5.49
CA GLN A 53 4.42 21.70 -5.03
C GLN A 53 4.30 21.41 -3.53
N THR A 54 3.38 22.07 -2.83
CA THR A 54 3.26 22.07 -1.35
C THR A 54 2.98 20.69 -0.73
N TYR A 55 2.41 19.77 -1.50
CA TYR A 55 2.16 18.39 -1.07
C TYR A 55 3.37 17.47 -1.24
N PHE A 56 4.39 17.85 -2.03
CA PHE A 56 5.68 17.16 -2.02
C PHE A 56 6.50 17.62 -0.82
N LYS A 57 7.01 16.67 -0.04
CA LYS A 57 7.88 16.95 1.10
C LYS A 57 9.36 17.02 0.70
N GLY A 58 9.74 16.32 -0.37
CA GLY A 58 11.12 16.21 -0.84
C GLY A 58 11.43 14.79 -1.27
N VAL A 59 12.65 14.32 -0.98
CA VAL A 59 13.13 12.97 -1.31
C VAL A 59 13.75 12.29 -0.08
N ILE A 60 13.79 10.96 -0.07
CA ILE A 60 14.54 10.15 0.88
C ILE A 60 15.54 9.27 0.13
N ASN A 61 16.56 8.78 0.83
CA ASN A 61 17.44 7.74 0.32
C ASN A 61 17.03 6.40 0.93
N LEU A 62 16.36 5.56 0.14
CA LEU A 62 15.95 4.22 0.53
C LEU A 62 16.91 3.20 -0.07
N ARG A 63 17.86 2.70 0.74
CA ARG A 63 18.85 1.67 0.32
C ARG A 63 19.67 2.03 -0.92
N GLY A 64 20.02 3.30 -1.08
CA GLY A 64 20.75 3.83 -2.24
C GLY A 64 19.85 4.43 -3.31
N GLU A 65 18.53 4.18 -3.25
CA GLU A 65 17.56 4.71 -4.20
C GLU A 65 16.97 6.04 -3.73
N ILE A 66 16.89 7.02 -4.62
CA ILE A 66 16.27 8.31 -4.32
C ILE A 66 14.77 8.22 -4.57
N VAL A 67 13.99 8.18 -3.49
CA VAL A 67 12.54 8.00 -3.55
C VAL A 67 11.84 9.33 -3.20
N PRO A 68 10.91 9.84 -4.04
CA PRO A 68 10.15 11.04 -3.73
C PRO A 68 9.14 10.78 -2.61
N VAL A 69 8.97 11.76 -1.71
CA VAL A 69 8.02 11.68 -0.60
C VAL A 69 6.96 12.76 -0.75
N MET A 70 5.70 12.34 -0.69
CA MET A 70 4.53 13.20 -0.72
C MET A 70 3.67 13.05 0.53
N SER A 71 2.89 14.09 0.84
CA SER A 71 1.95 14.10 1.95
C SER A 71 0.53 13.84 1.44
N VAL A 72 -0.01 12.64 1.69
CA VAL A 72 -1.38 12.29 1.27
C VAL A 72 -2.40 13.27 1.84
N ARG A 73 -2.28 13.63 3.13
CA ARG A 73 -3.16 14.64 3.76
C ARG A 73 -3.17 15.97 3.02
N LYS A 74 -1.98 16.51 2.68
CA LYS A 74 -1.89 17.81 2.00
C LYS A 74 -2.38 17.72 0.55
N LYS A 75 -2.18 16.57 -0.10
CA LYS A 75 -2.69 16.35 -1.46
C LYS A 75 -4.22 16.38 -1.48
N ASN A 76 -4.88 15.75 -0.50
CA ASN A 76 -6.34 15.76 -0.39
C ASN A 76 -6.90 17.16 -0.09
N GLU A 77 -6.14 18.02 0.58
CA GLU A 77 -6.50 19.43 0.84
C GLU A 77 -6.22 20.38 -0.35
N SER A 78 -5.54 19.91 -1.40
CA SER A 78 -5.11 20.73 -2.54
C SER A 78 -6.02 20.60 -3.78
N GLY A 79 -7.11 19.83 -3.68
CA GLY A 79 -8.15 19.71 -4.72
C GLY A 79 -9.38 20.50 -4.34
#